data_AF-A0A840FFU0-F1
#
_entry.id   AF-A0A840FFU0-F1
#
_cell.length_a   1.000
_cell.length_b   1.000
_cell.length_c   1.000
_cell.angle_alpha   90.00
_cell.angle_beta   90.00
_cell.angle_gamma   90.00
#
_symmetry.space_group_name_H-M   'P 1'
#
loop_
_entity.id
_entity.type
_entity.pdbx_description
1 polymer ?
#
loop_
_entity_poly.entity_id
_entity_poly.type
_entity_poly.pdbx_seq_one_letter_code
_entity_poly.pdbx_strand_id
1 'polypeptide(L)'
;MFDDLKREVSERLAAMFRECSGEMIRLVSLLVVDACAAEGVDLDALADTMRPDDVWRRWLGGPPPPLTSPSIDRLGREARRYEAGTLPRLLRCGVVVREHDDPRGALGVRAGAHCLELGMTMPAAALRTRNGEAFLCLRCRLPDTVISAAYDRPLDEIVDHPVLRGSGYRVTRAKATHWGRTHLAFRAEPVAWLMPWVRDHAPISPEPGTSPARRGG
;
A
#
# COMPACT_ATOMS: atom_id res chain seq x y z
N MET A 1 18.48 -25.26 -19.55
CA MET A 1 18.91 -24.12 -20.40
C MET A 1 17.89 -22.97 -20.41
N PHE A 2 16.67 -23.12 -20.96
CA PHE A 2 15.69 -22.00 -20.94
C PHE A 2 15.20 -21.63 -19.53
N ASP A 3 15.08 -22.59 -18.62
CA ASP A 3 14.61 -22.33 -17.26
C ASP A 3 15.69 -21.66 -16.39
N ASP A 4 16.96 -22.00 -16.61
CA ASP A 4 18.09 -21.35 -15.94
C ASP A 4 18.18 -19.86 -16.31
N LEU A 5 18.02 -19.54 -17.60
CA LEU A 5 17.99 -18.15 -18.08
C LEU A 5 16.80 -17.37 -17.50
N LYS A 6 15.61 -17.99 -17.43
CA LYS A 6 14.43 -17.35 -16.81
C LYS A 6 14.65 -17.07 -15.33
N ARG A 7 15.30 -17.99 -14.61
CA ARG A 7 15.67 -17.82 -13.19
C ARG A 7 16.64 -16.65 -13.04
N GLU A 8 17.74 -16.63 -13.80
CA GLU A 8 18.75 -15.57 -13.75
C GLU A 8 18.15 -14.19 -14.05
N VAL A 9 17.32 -14.07 -15.10
CA VAL A 9 16.62 -12.82 -15.43
C VAL A 9 15.69 -12.40 -14.29
N SER A 10 14.96 -13.33 -13.69
CA SER A 10 14.04 -13.03 -12.59
C SER A 10 14.77 -12.56 -11.33
N GLU A 11 15.91 -13.18 -11.00
CA GLU A 11 16.77 -12.79 -9.88
C GLU A 11 17.37 -11.40 -10.10
N ARG A 12 17.88 -11.12 -11.30
CA ARG A 12 18.41 -9.80 -11.66
C ARG A 12 17.34 -8.71 -11.60
N LEU A 13 16.14 -8.98 -12.10
CA LEU A 13 15.01 -8.06 -12.00
C LEU A 13 14.59 -7.81 -10.55
N ALA A 14 14.60 -8.84 -9.71
CA ALA A 14 14.30 -8.69 -8.29
C ALA A 14 15.37 -7.86 -7.55
N ALA A 15 16.65 -8.04 -7.89
CA ALA A 15 17.73 -7.23 -7.34
C ALA A 15 17.60 -5.76 -7.74
N MET A 16 17.40 -5.47 -9.03
CA MET A 16 17.15 -4.10 -9.52
C MET A 16 15.91 -3.47 -8.89
N PHE A 17 14.83 -4.25 -8.74
CA PHE A 17 13.62 -3.80 -8.04
C PHE A 17 13.93 -3.35 -6.62
N ARG A 18 14.63 -4.18 -5.85
CA ARG A 18 14.99 -3.87 -4.45
C ARG A 18 15.87 -2.64 -4.37
N GLU A 19 16.87 -2.52 -5.24
CA GLU A 19 17.75 -1.35 -5.30
C GLU A 19 16.94 -0.06 -5.58
N CYS A 20 16.17 -0.04 -6.67
CA CYS A 20 15.36 1.13 -7.04
C CYS A 20 14.30 1.47 -5.98
N SER A 21 13.54 0.48 -5.50
CA SER A 21 12.51 0.69 -4.47
C SER A 21 13.13 1.10 -3.15
N GLY A 22 14.30 0.53 -2.81
CA GLY A 22 15.10 0.92 -1.66
C GLY A 22 15.44 2.40 -1.73
N GLU A 23 15.93 2.88 -2.86
CA GLU A 23 16.29 4.29 -3.05
C GLU A 23 15.10 5.26 -3.01
N MET A 24 13.98 4.86 -3.61
CA MET A 24 12.81 5.73 -3.76
C MET A 24 11.93 5.79 -2.51
N ILE A 25 11.79 4.68 -1.78
CA ILE A 25 10.80 4.56 -0.70
C ILE A 25 11.48 4.83 0.64
N ARG A 26 11.18 6.02 1.17
CA ARG A 26 11.71 6.53 2.45
C ARG A 26 10.61 6.78 3.48
N LEU A 27 9.37 6.48 3.12
CA LEU A 27 8.18 6.85 3.86
C LEU A 27 7.15 5.73 3.88
N VAL A 28 6.41 5.62 4.97
CA VAL A 28 5.24 4.75 5.10
C VAL A 28 4.14 5.50 5.85
N SER A 29 2.89 5.33 5.43
CA SER A 29 1.77 5.86 6.22
C SER A 29 1.58 5.02 7.49
N LEU A 30 1.33 5.63 8.64
CA LEU A 30 0.96 4.87 9.86
C LEU A 30 -0.23 3.96 9.62
N LEU A 31 -1.16 4.37 8.74
CA LEU A 31 -2.29 3.54 8.33
C LEU A 31 -1.88 2.22 7.66
N VAL A 32 -0.74 2.19 6.96
CA VAL A 32 -0.18 0.95 6.38
C VAL A 32 0.32 0.04 7.51
N VAL A 33 1.01 0.62 8.51
CA VAL A 33 1.54 -0.11 9.68
C VAL A 33 0.38 -0.70 10.47
N ASP A 34 -0.63 0.10 10.79
CA ASP A 34 -1.81 -0.31 11.56
C ASP A 34 -2.61 -1.39 10.82
N ALA A 35 -2.75 -1.26 9.50
CA ALA A 35 -3.43 -2.27 8.69
C ALA A 35 -2.65 -3.60 8.65
N CYS A 36 -1.31 -3.57 8.58
CA CYS A 36 -0.51 -4.80 8.65
C CYS A 36 -0.64 -5.46 10.04
N ALA A 37 -0.55 -4.66 11.11
CA ALA A 37 -0.70 -5.14 12.48
C ALA A 37 -2.08 -5.76 12.74
N ALA A 38 -3.16 -5.14 12.24
CA ALA A 38 -4.52 -5.67 12.37
C ALA A 38 -4.73 -7.01 11.67
N GLU A 39 -3.98 -7.27 10.59
CA GLU A 39 -3.98 -8.54 9.85
C GLU A 39 -2.96 -9.55 10.41
N GLY A 40 -2.22 -9.20 11.46
CA GLY A 40 -1.17 -10.05 12.04
C GLY A 40 0.04 -10.24 11.12
N VAL A 41 0.30 -9.27 10.24
CA VAL A 41 1.37 -9.31 9.24
C VAL A 41 2.46 -8.34 9.63
N ASP A 42 3.70 -8.81 9.64
CA ASP A 42 4.87 -7.96 9.81
C ASP A 42 5.15 -7.18 8.51
N LEU A 43 5.26 -5.85 8.60
CA LEU A 43 5.43 -4.98 7.45
C LEU A 43 6.78 -5.22 6.74
N ASP A 44 7.84 -5.54 7.48
CA ASP A 44 9.17 -5.76 6.92
C ASP A 44 9.20 -7.09 6.15
N ALA A 45 8.67 -8.15 6.75
CA ALA A 45 8.47 -9.43 6.09
C ALA A 45 7.58 -9.28 4.84
N LEU A 46 6.53 -8.46 4.92
CA LEU A 46 5.68 -8.16 3.77
C LEU A 46 6.49 -7.47 2.67
N ALA A 47 7.27 -6.45 3.00
CA ALA A 47 8.12 -5.76 2.05
C ALA A 47 9.11 -6.72 1.35
N ASP A 48 9.73 -7.66 2.08
CA ASP A 48 10.67 -8.65 1.52
C ASP A 48 10.05 -9.57 0.46
N THR A 49 8.74 -9.76 0.54
CA THR A 49 7.98 -10.55 -0.43
C THR A 49 7.55 -9.75 -1.66
N MET A 50 7.74 -8.43 -1.70
CA MET A 50 7.40 -7.60 -2.86
C MET A 50 8.18 -8.01 -4.12
N ARG A 51 7.52 -7.95 -5.27
CA ARG A 51 8.10 -8.30 -6.57
C ARG A 51 7.79 -7.23 -7.63
N PRO A 52 8.67 -7.06 -8.63
CA PRO A 52 8.41 -6.19 -9.77
C PRO A 52 7.21 -6.69 -10.57
N ASP A 53 6.38 -5.75 -11.03
CA ASP A 53 5.18 -6.05 -11.81
C ASP A 53 5.46 -6.22 -13.30
N ASP A 54 4.45 -6.68 -14.04
CA ASP A 54 4.52 -6.81 -15.49
C ASP A 54 4.65 -5.46 -16.23
N VAL A 55 4.31 -4.34 -15.59
CA VAL A 55 4.53 -3.00 -16.18
C VAL A 55 6.00 -2.61 -16.08
N TRP A 56 6.65 -2.92 -14.97
CA TRP A 56 8.08 -2.73 -14.74
C TRP A 56 8.87 -3.63 -15.68
N ARG A 57 8.46 -4.89 -15.84
CA ARG A 57 9.03 -5.80 -16.85
C ARG A 57 8.96 -5.19 -18.25
N ARG A 58 7.83 -4.57 -18.61
CA ARG A 58 7.67 -3.89 -19.90
C ARG A 58 8.55 -2.65 -20.06
N TRP A 59 8.68 -1.83 -19.02
CA TRP A 59 9.52 -0.63 -19.06
C TRP A 59 11.00 -0.97 -19.28
N LEU A 60 11.45 -2.12 -18.78
CA LEU A 60 12.81 -2.64 -18.98
C LEU A 60 12.97 -3.44 -20.30
N GLY A 61 12.04 -3.32 -21.25
CA GLY A 61 12.12 -4.00 -22.55
C GLY A 61 11.74 -5.47 -22.51
N GLY A 62 11.12 -5.95 -21.43
CA GLY A 62 10.60 -7.31 -21.33
C GLY A 62 9.47 -7.58 -22.33
N PRO A 63 9.27 -8.85 -22.73
CA PRO A 63 8.22 -9.21 -23.66
C PRO A 63 6.85 -8.80 -23.11
N PRO A 64 5.91 -8.35 -23.98
CA PRO A 64 4.56 -8.10 -23.56
C PRO A 64 3.98 -9.36 -22.91
N PRO A 65 3.15 -9.24 -21.86
CA PRO A 65 2.53 -10.41 -21.24
C PRO A 65 1.78 -11.21 -22.32
N PRO A 66 1.83 -12.55 -22.28
CA PRO A 66 1.14 -13.36 -23.26
C PRO A 66 -0.34 -12.97 -23.29
N LEU A 67 -0.89 -12.82 -24.51
CA LEU A 67 -2.28 -12.44 -24.78
C LEU A 67 -3.33 -13.39 -24.14
N THR A 68 -2.88 -14.47 -23.49
CA THR A 68 -3.69 -15.52 -22.87
C THR A 68 -3.90 -15.36 -21.37
N SER A 69 -3.35 -14.34 -20.71
CA SER A 69 -3.91 -13.98 -19.41
C SER A 69 -5.22 -13.26 -19.67
N PRO A 70 -6.39 -13.76 -19.23
CA PRO A 70 -7.67 -13.08 -19.38
C PRO A 70 -7.58 -11.78 -18.60
N SER A 71 -7.08 -10.77 -19.30
CA SER A 71 -6.95 -9.40 -18.85
C SER A 71 -8.34 -8.82 -18.93
N ILE A 72 -9.22 -9.30 -18.04
CA ILE A 72 -10.33 -8.57 -17.44
C ILE A 72 -10.92 -7.53 -18.39
N ASP A 73 -11.84 -7.98 -19.24
CA ASP A 73 -12.90 -7.22 -19.94
C ASP A 73 -12.81 -5.71 -19.75
N ARG A 74 -11.97 -5.07 -20.57
CA ARG A 74 -11.67 -3.65 -20.44
C ARG A 74 -12.84 -2.74 -20.89
N LEU A 75 -13.90 -3.25 -21.50
CA LEU A 75 -15.04 -2.44 -21.94
C LEU A 75 -16.35 -3.17 -21.68
N GLY A 76 -17.14 -2.70 -20.70
CA GLY A 76 -18.55 -3.14 -20.61
C GLY A 76 -19.29 -2.85 -19.31
N ARG A 77 -18.65 -2.78 -18.13
CA ARG A 77 -19.38 -2.63 -16.86
C ARG A 77 -18.67 -1.74 -15.84
N GLU A 78 -18.86 -0.43 -15.99
CA GLU A 78 -18.31 0.62 -15.10
C GLU A 78 -18.99 0.72 -13.72
N ALA A 79 -19.98 -0.13 -13.44
CA ALA A 79 -20.70 -0.18 -12.16
C ALA A 79 -20.04 -1.06 -11.06
N ARG A 80 -19.22 -2.05 -11.44
CA ARG A 80 -18.69 -3.09 -10.51
C ARG A 80 -17.22 -2.91 -10.10
N ARG A 81 -16.59 -1.79 -10.49
CA ARG A 81 -15.11 -1.63 -10.50
C ARG A 81 -14.44 -1.23 -9.18
N TYR A 82 -15.16 -0.94 -8.10
CA TYR A 82 -14.50 -0.44 -6.88
C TYR A 82 -13.95 -1.55 -5.95
N GLU A 83 -14.68 -2.65 -5.77
CA GLU A 83 -14.18 -3.85 -5.06
C GLU A 83 -13.22 -4.68 -5.92
N ALA A 84 -13.43 -4.71 -7.24
CA ALA A 84 -12.59 -5.46 -8.17
C ALA A 84 -11.38 -4.67 -8.72
N GLY A 85 -11.17 -3.40 -8.31
CA GLY A 85 -10.18 -2.52 -8.93
C GLY A 85 -8.95 -2.22 -8.08
N THR A 86 -9.05 -2.32 -6.75
CA THR A 86 -7.97 -1.92 -5.84
C THR A 86 -6.93 -3.04 -5.71
N LEU A 87 -7.37 -4.26 -5.42
CA LEU A 87 -6.48 -5.42 -5.28
C LEU A 87 -5.78 -5.79 -6.60
N PRO A 88 -6.43 -5.82 -7.77
CA PRO A 88 -5.73 -6.03 -9.04
C PRO A 88 -4.74 -4.93 -9.44
N ARG A 89 -4.79 -3.76 -8.79
CA ARG A 89 -3.76 -2.71 -8.93
C ARG A 89 -2.62 -2.87 -7.92
N LEU A 90 -2.89 -3.41 -6.73
CA LEU A 90 -1.85 -3.77 -5.75
C LEU A 90 -1.08 -5.01 -6.19
N LEU A 91 -1.75 -5.98 -6.82
CA LEU A 91 -1.16 -7.16 -7.47
C LEU A 91 -0.19 -6.82 -8.61
N ARG A 92 -0.09 -5.53 -8.97
CA ARG A 92 0.92 -5.05 -9.90
C ARG A 92 2.25 -5.00 -9.16
N CYS A 93 2.59 -3.92 -8.45
CA CYS A 93 3.91 -3.77 -7.82
C CYS A 93 3.89 -4.04 -6.30
N GLY A 94 3.24 -5.12 -5.87
CA GLY A 94 2.89 -5.27 -4.47
C GLY A 94 2.64 -6.70 -4.02
N VAL A 95 2.39 -6.84 -2.72
CA VAL A 95 2.04 -8.11 -2.08
C VAL A 95 0.59 -8.04 -1.69
N VAL A 96 -0.12 -9.16 -1.82
CA VAL A 96 -1.50 -9.30 -1.37
C VAL A 96 -1.56 -10.45 -0.38
N VAL A 97 -1.96 -10.13 0.85
CA VAL A 97 -2.29 -11.09 1.89
C VAL A 97 -3.73 -11.55 1.65
N ARG A 98 -3.89 -12.87 1.61
CA ARG A 98 -5.18 -13.51 1.34
C ARG A 98 -5.65 -14.27 2.56
N GLU A 99 -6.93 -14.10 2.90
CA GLU A 99 -7.61 -15.08 3.72
C GLU A 99 -7.67 -16.43 2.97
N HIS A 100 -7.65 -17.52 3.72
CA HIS A 100 -7.59 -18.88 3.16
C HIS A 100 -8.73 -19.15 2.15
N ASP A 101 -9.89 -18.50 2.33
CA ASP A 101 -11.10 -18.69 1.53
C ASP A 101 -11.50 -17.48 0.66
N ASP A 102 -10.79 -16.34 0.72
CA ASP A 102 -11.08 -15.18 -0.15
C ASP A 102 -10.01 -14.99 -1.24
N PRO A 103 -10.32 -15.32 -2.51
CA PRO A 103 -9.37 -15.16 -3.61
C PRO A 103 -9.02 -13.70 -3.92
N ARG A 104 -9.73 -12.71 -3.36
CA ARG A 104 -9.49 -11.29 -3.61
C ARG A 104 -8.37 -10.73 -2.74
N GLY A 105 -8.17 -11.29 -1.55
CA GLY A 105 -7.23 -10.79 -0.56
C GLY A 105 -7.79 -9.66 0.30
N ALA A 106 -7.42 -9.63 1.58
CA ALA A 106 -7.90 -8.64 2.54
C ALA A 106 -7.03 -7.38 2.53
N LEU A 107 -5.72 -7.53 2.29
CA LEU A 107 -4.71 -6.48 2.41
C LEU A 107 -3.72 -6.57 1.26
N GLY A 108 -3.32 -5.44 0.70
CA GLY A 108 -2.17 -5.38 -0.17
C GLY A 108 -1.38 -4.08 -0.04
N VAL A 109 -0.08 -4.20 -0.25
CA VAL A 109 0.87 -3.09 -0.17
C VAL A 109 1.65 -3.03 -1.48
N ARG A 110 1.86 -1.83 -2.01
CA ARG A 110 2.67 -1.60 -3.21
C ARG A 110 3.66 -0.45 -3.04
N ALA A 111 4.69 -0.49 -3.86
CA ALA A 111 5.61 0.62 -4.04
C ALA A 111 4.88 1.81 -4.72
N GLY A 112 4.77 2.94 -4.03
CA GLY A 112 4.41 4.23 -4.63
C GLY A 112 5.65 4.99 -5.11
N ALA A 113 5.48 6.28 -5.45
CA ALA A 113 6.60 7.10 -5.92
C ALA A 113 7.65 7.36 -4.82
N HIS A 114 7.19 7.67 -3.61
CA HIS A 114 8.06 7.99 -2.46
C HIS A 114 7.63 7.31 -1.15
N CYS A 115 6.53 6.56 -1.16
CA CYS A 115 5.99 5.90 0.01
C CYS A 115 5.38 4.54 -0.36
N LEU A 116 5.19 3.68 0.65
CA LEU A 116 4.32 2.52 0.51
C LEU A 116 2.85 2.92 0.46
N GLU A 117 2.14 2.35 -0.49
CA GLU A 117 0.70 2.52 -0.65
C GLU A 117 -0.04 1.24 -0.27
N LEU A 118 -1.15 1.42 0.43
CA LEU A 118 -2.04 0.37 0.89
C LEU A 118 -3.25 0.28 -0.03
N GLY A 119 -3.80 -0.92 -0.18
CA GLY A 119 -5.24 -1.04 -0.25
C GLY A 119 -5.74 -2.28 0.48
N MET A 120 -6.90 -2.13 1.09
CA MET A 120 -7.50 -3.10 1.98
C MET A 120 -8.99 -3.20 1.68
N THR A 121 -9.52 -4.43 1.67
CA THR A 121 -10.95 -4.67 1.58
C THR A 121 -11.47 -5.05 2.95
N MET A 122 -12.55 -4.40 3.37
CA MET A 122 -13.26 -4.67 4.61
C MET A 122 -14.70 -5.11 4.28
N PRO A 123 -15.44 -5.72 5.21
CA PRO A 123 -16.80 -6.16 4.97
C PRO A 123 -17.75 -5.05 4.47
N ALA A 124 -17.60 -3.83 5.00
CA ALA A 124 -18.47 -2.69 4.66
C ALA A 124 -17.78 -1.59 3.83
N ALA A 125 -16.47 -1.72 3.56
CA ALA A 125 -15.69 -0.65 2.97
C ALA A 125 -14.46 -1.15 2.19
N ALA A 126 -13.83 -0.25 1.45
CA ALA A 126 -12.50 -0.45 0.87
C ALA A 126 -11.64 0.76 1.21
N LEU A 127 -10.44 0.51 1.71
CA LEU A 127 -9.46 1.53 2.07
C LEU A 127 -8.31 1.51 1.08
N ARG A 128 -7.75 2.67 0.77
CA ARG A 128 -6.49 2.77 0.03
C ARG A 128 -5.73 4.03 0.39
N THR A 129 -4.41 4.01 0.27
CA THR A 129 -3.57 5.20 0.37
C THR A 129 -2.95 5.54 -0.98
N ARG A 130 -2.70 6.82 -1.21
CA ARG A 130 -1.96 7.34 -2.36
C ARG A 130 -1.36 8.69 -2.01
N ASN A 131 -0.04 8.84 -2.15
CA ASN A 131 0.66 10.10 -1.93
C ASN A 131 0.32 10.79 -0.58
N GLY A 132 0.26 10.02 0.52
CA GLY A 132 -0.05 10.54 1.86
C GLY A 132 -1.54 10.87 2.11
N GLU A 133 -2.41 10.68 1.13
CA GLU A 133 -3.87 10.75 1.30
C GLU A 133 -4.45 9.35 1.37
N ALA A 134 -5.42 9.15 2.26
CA ALA A 134 -6.19 7.92 2.38
C ALA A 134 -7.62 8.13 1.88
N PHE A 135 -8.17 7.09 1.26
CA PHE A 135 -9.52 7.07 0.72
C PHE A 135 -10.25 5.85 1.23
N LEU A 136 -11.38 6.08 1.88
CA LEU A 136 -12.30 5.06 2.35
C LEU A 136 -13.57 5.11 1.51
N CYS A 137 -13.87 4.02 0.81
CA CYS A 137 -15.08 3.85 0.03
C CYS A 137 -16.03 2.91 0.78
N LEU A 138 -17.12 3.47 1.29
CA LEU A 138 -18.18 2.70 1.93
C LEU A 138 -19.04 2.02 0.87
N ARG A 139 -19.43 0.77 1.12
CA ARG A 139 -20.30 0.01 0.21
C ARG A 139 -21.74 0.53 0.17
N CYS A 140 -22.13 1.32 1.17
CA CYS A 140 -23.42 1.99 1.24
C CYS A 140 -23.30 3.51 1.03
N ARG A 141 -24.43 4.16 0.75
CA ARG A 141 -24.57 5.60 0.75
C ARG A 141 -24.98 6.05 2.15
N LEU A 142 -24.14 6.89 2.76
CA LEU A 142 -24.51 7.60 3.96
C LEU A 142 -25.60 8.64 3.66
N PRO A 143 -26.48 8.97 4.63
CA PRO A 143 -27.41 10.08 4.48
C PRO A 143 -26.69 11.38 4.12
N ASP A 144 -27.31 12.22 3.29
CA ASP A 144 -26.67 13.46 2.82
C ASP A 144 -26.32 14.39 3.99
N THR A 145 -27.12 14.38 5.06
CA THR A 145 -26.82 15.09 6.31
C THR A 145 -25.51 14.62 6.96
N VAL A 146 -25.25 13.31 6.97
CA VAL A 146 -23.99 12.74 7.48
C VAL A 146 -22.83 13.11 6.57
N ILE A 147 -23.02 13.06 5.24
CA ILE A 147 -21.96 13.43 4.27
C ILE A 147 -21.59 14.90 4.42
N SER A 148 -22.57 15.81 4.51
CA SER A 148 -22.34 17.24 4.71
C SER A 148 -21.68 17.55 6.06
N ALA A 149 -22.05 16.82 7.11
CA ALA A 149 -21.47 16.99 8.43
C ALA A 149 -20.11 16.28 8.62
N ALA A 150 -19.67 15.44 7.67
CA ALA A 150 -18.49 14.62 7.85
C ALA A 150 -17.18 15.42 7.86
N TYR A 151 -17.12 16.59 7.22
CA TYR A 151 -15.90 17.38 7.15
C TYR A 151 -15.35 17.70 8.55
N ASP A 152 -14.05 17.47 8.73
CA ASP A 152 -13.29 17.70 9.96
C ASP A 152 -13.73 16.84 11.18
N ARG A 153 -14.67 15.90 10.98
CA ARG A 153 -15.02 14.92 12.02
C ARG A 153 -13.99 13.80 12.10
N PRO A 154 -13.77 13.25 13.31
CA PRO A 154 -13.01 12.01 13.48
C PRO A 154 -13.63 10.88 12.64
N LEU A 155 -12.79 10.13 11.93
CA LEU A 155 -13.23 9.08 11.03
C LEU A 155 -13.86 7.91 11.79
N ASP A 156 -13.38 7.63 13.00
CA ASP A 156 -13.89 6.59 13.89
C ASP A 156 -15.26 6.89 14.49
N GLU A 157 -15.73 8.14 14.46
CA GLU A 157 -17.13 8.48 14.76
C GLU A 157 -18.09 8.15 13.60
N ILE A 158 -17.57 7.99 12.39
CA ILE A 158 -18.36 7.73 11.18
C ILE A 158 -18.30 6.26 10.79
N VAL A 159 -17.14 5.64 10.97
CA VAL A 159 -16.87 4.26 10.55
C VAL A 159 -16.23 3.50 11.68
N ASP A 160 -16.99 2.55 12.24
CA ASP A 160 -16.51 1.66 13.27
C ASP A 160 -15.69 0.51 12.65
N HIS A 161 -14.36 0.62 12.66
CA HIS A 161 -13.46 -0.42 12.19
C HIS A 161 -12.17 -0.47 13.03
N PRO A 162 -11.64 -1.65 13.41
CA PRO A 162 -10.46 -1.77 14.26
C PRO A 162 -9.25 -0.93 13.81
N VAL A 163 -8.95 -0.94 12.50
CA VAL A 163 -7.85 -0.15 11.89
C VAL A 163 -8.02 1.37 12.01
N LEU A 164 -9.26 1.84 12.22
CA LEU A 164 -9.57 3.28 12.25
C LEU A 164 -9.82 3.80 13.67
N ARG A 165 -10.11 2.94 14.65
CA ARG A 165 -10.45 3.35 16.01
C ARG A 165 -9.27 4.03 16.70
N GLY A 166 -9.51 5.22 17.25
CA GLY A 166 -8.51 5.93 18.05
C GLY A 166 -7.33 6.47 17.25
N SER A 167 -7.35 6.37 15.91
CA SER A 167 -6.26 6.86 15.06
C SER A 167 -6.24 8.39 14.92
N GLY A 168 -7.33 9.05 15.31
CA GLY A 168 -7.47 10.50 15.23
C GLY A 168 -7.57 11.05 13.80
N TYR A 169 -7.74 10.20 12.77
CA TYR A 169 -7.87 10.67 11.40
C TYR A 169 -9.12 11.55 11.24
N ARG A 170 -8.95 12.70 10.59
CA ARG A 170 -10.04 13.63 10.32
C ARG A 170 -10.40 13.64 8.84
N VAL A 171 -11.70 13.59 8.55
CA VAL A 171 -12.20 13.59 7.18
C VAL A 171 -11.97 14.95 6.53
N THR A 172 -11.23 14.98 5.43
CA THR A 172 -10.97 16.20 4.63
C THR A 172 -11.94 16.36 3.47
N ARG A 173 -12.61 15.27 3.06
CA ARG A 173 -13.59 15.28 1.98
C ARG A 173 -14.57 14.13 2.13
N ALA A 174 -15.85 14.40 1.95
CA ALA A 174 -16.89 13.38 1.85
C ALA A 174 -17.73 13.61 0.60
N LYS A 175 -18.07 12.55 -0.14
CA LYS A 175 -18.99 12.63 -1.28
C LYS A 175 -19.76 11.35 -1.51
N ALA A 176 -21.03 11.46 -1.82
CA ALA A 176 -21.78 10.38 -2.44
C ALA A 176 -21.28 10.16 -3.87
N THR A 177 -21.36 8.91 -4.33
CA THR A 177 -21.14 8.54 -5.72
C THR A 177 -22.47 8.21 -6.38
N HIS A 178 -22.52 8.28 -7.71
CA HIS A 178 -23.71 7.89 -8.48
C HIS A 178 -24.07 6.41 -8.35
N TRP A 179 -23.18 5.57 -7.80
CA TRP A 179 -23.40 4.14 -7.57
C TRP A 179 -23.95 3.81 -6.17
N GLY A 180 -24.43 4.80 -5.41
CA GLY A 180 -24.95 4.55 -4.06
C GLY A 180 -23.87 4.20 -3.04
N ARG A 181 -22.64 4.68 -3.24
CA ARG A 181 -21.51 4.54 -2.30
C ARG A 181 -21.09 5.90 -1.75
N THR A 182 -20.45 5.94 -0.58
CA THR A 182 -19.83 7.15 -0.04
C THR A 182 -18.31 7.05 -0.06
N HIS A 183 -17.63 8.09 -0.54
CA HIS A 183 -16.18 8.24 -0.45
C HIS A 183 -15.83 9.25 0.63
N LEU A 184 -15.00 8.84 1.58
CA LEU A 184 -14.34 9.68 2.55
C LEU A 184 -12.85 9.76 2.21
N ALA A 185 -12.28 10.94 2.25
CA ALA A 185 -10.83 11.16 2.17
C ALA A 185 -10.34 11.77 3.47
N PHE A 186 -9.12 11.41 3.86
CA PHE A 186 -8.46 11.92 5.07
C PHE A 186 -6.94 11.89 4.88
N ARG A 187 -6.22 12.67 5.69
CA ARG A 187 -4.76 12.65 5.68
C ARG A 187 -4.28 11.45 6.48
N ALA A 188 -3.35 10.70 5.90
CA ALA A 188 -2.69 9.59 6.56
C ALA A 188 -1.18 9.85 6.46
N GLU A 189 -0.71 10.75 7.32
CA GLU A 189 0.62 11.34 7.21
C GLU A 189 1.70 10.25 7.18
N PRO A 190 2.62 10.33 6.21
CA PRO A 190 3.73 9.40 6.16
C PRO A 190 4.74 9.68 7.27
N VAL A 191 5.29 8.62 7.85
CA VAL A 191 6.44 8.64 8.74
C VAL A 191 7.67 8.10 8.02
N ALA A 192 8.86 8.49 8.48
CA ALA A 192 10.11 7.96 7.96
C ALA A 192 10.17 6.45 8.16
N TRP A 193 10.40 5.72 7.07
CA TRP A 193 10.56 4.28 7.09
C TRP A 193 11.42 3.85 5.91
N LEU A 194 12.40 3.01 6.19
CA LEU A 194 13.32 2.48 5.19
C LEU A 194 12.98 1.04 4.90
N MET A 195 13.05 0.65 3.63
CA MET A 195 12.96 -0.74 3.22
C MET A 195 13.94 -1.61 4.04
N PRO A 196 13.54 -2.82 4.46
CA PRO A 196 14.36 -3.68 5.33
C PRO A 196 15.75 -3.93 4.73
N TRP A 197 15.82 -4.28 3.43
CA TRP A 197 17.09 -4.48 2.73
C TRP A 197 17.96 -3.22 2.60
N VAL A 198 17.44 -2.01 2.82
CA VAL A 198 18.28 -0.80 2.88
C VAL A 198 18.88 -0.63 4.27
N ARG A 199 18.13 -0.96 5.33
CA ARG A 199 18.61 -0.87 6.72
C ARG A 199 19.78 -1.80 6.97
N ASP A 200 19.72 -3.01 6.42
CA ASP A 200 20.79 -4.01 6.56
C ASP A 200 22.10 -3.60 5.87
N HIS A 201 22.03 -2.65 4.93
CA HIS A 201 23.18 -2.10 4.21
C HIS A 201 23.62 -0.72 4.74
N ALA A 202 22.91 -0.14 5.70
CA ALA A 202 23.37 1.08 6.34
C ALA A 202 24.65 0.74 7.11
N PRO A 203 25.79 1.40 6.81
CA PRO A 203 26.99 1.20 7.61
C PRO A 203 26.62 1.50 9.05
N ILE A 204 26.91 0.56 9.94
CA ILE A 204 26.83 0.74 11.39
C ILE A 204 27.42 2.12 11.67
N SER A 205 26.58 3.06 12.09
CA SER A 205 27.07 4.41 12.37
C SER A 205 28.24 4.28 13.35
N PRO A 206 29.37 4.96 13.10
CA PRO A 206 30.55 4.83 13.94
C PRO A 206 30.14 5.08 15.38
N GLU A 207 30.62 4.22 16.28
CA GLU A 207 30.34 4.29 17.71
C GLU A 207 30.37 5.74 18.20
N PRO A 208 29.43 6.17 19.07
CA PRO A 208 29.46 7.50 19.65
C PRO A 208 30.83 7.72 20.26
N GLY A 209 31.63 8.54 19.57
CA GLY A 209 33.05 8.70 19.83
C GLY A 209 33.28 8.96 21.29
N THR A 210 34.15 8.13 21.88
CA THR A 210 34.86 8.34 23.12
C THR A 210 35.11 9.83 23.32
N SER A 211 34.33 10.42 24.23
CA SER A 211 34.49 11.80 24.67
C SER A 211 35.93 11.96 25.17
N PRO A 212 36.77 12.82 24.57
CA PRO A 212 38.12 13.01 25.07
C PRO A 212 38.03 13.61 26.47
N ALA A 213 38.60 12.90 27.43
CA ALA A 213 38.73 13.36 28.80
C ALA A 213 39.37 14.76 28.82
N ARG A 214 38.63 15.76 29.30
CA ARG A 214 39.16 17.07 29.66
C ARG A 214 40.29 16.85 30.69
N ARG A 215 41.54 17.00 30.26
CA ARG A 215 42.65 17.25 31.19
C ARG A 215 42.57 18.71 31.60
N GLY A 216 42.41 18.93 32.90
CA GLY A 216 42.49 20.25 33.52
C GLY A 216 43.89 20.84 33.39
N GLY A 217 43.91 22.16 33.24
CA GLY A 217 45.01 23.06 33.53
C GLY A 217 44.46 24.19 34.37
#